data_AF-A0A6F9WY59-F1
#
_entry.id   AF-A0A6F9WY59-F1
#
_cell.length_a   1.000
_cell.length_b   1.000
_cell.length_c   1.000
_cell.angle_alpha   90.00
_cell.angle_beta   90.00
_cell.angle_gamma   90.00
#
_symmetry.space_group_name_H-M   'P 1'
#
loop_
_entity.id
_entity.type
_entity.pdbx_description
1 polymer ?
#
loop_
_entity_poly.entity_id
_entity_poly.type
_entity_poly.pdbx_seq_one_letter_code
_entity_poly.pdbx_strand_id
1 'polypeptide(L)'
;MTAAKIDEAIECYMKERKKSERKAAETRFLSYAYLCGTSDTAAFMQRTRSLICYYIDFLSVLENPMRGPQAAWLALMMLIGAFGCYLLADGKMSIGLFIIAGMLVNGISLGRAVIAKWIQTSITIALYQEIIELIDRTLPGEC
;
A
#
# COMPACT_ATOMS: atom_id res chain seq x y z
N MET A 1 5.52 -26.10 8.91
CA MET A 1 5.84 -24.90 8.09
C MET A 1 5.22 -23.69 8.75
N THR A 2 6.02 -22.77 9.29
CA THR A 2 5.56 -21.63 10.09
C THR A 2 5.35 -20.39 9.20
N ALA A 3 4.34 -19.56 9.53
CA ALA A 3 4.05 -18.32 8.81
C ALA A 3 5.29 -17.40 8.68
N ALA A 4 6.15 -17.38 9.70
CA ALA A 4 7.41 -16.63 9.71
C ALA A 4 8.33 -16.93 8.51
N LYS A 5 8.40 -18.17 8.02
CA LYS A 5 9.23 -18.51 6.84
C LYS A 5 8.62 -17.99 5.53
N ILE A 6 7.29 -17.92 5.47
CA ILE A 6 6.57 -17.36 4.32
C ILE A 6 6.76 -15.84 4.32
N ASP A 7 6.60 -15.19 5.48
CA ASP A 7 6.84 -13.76 5.62
C ASP A 7 8.28 -13.38 5.26
N GLU A 8 9.26 -14.17 5.71
CA GLU A 8 10.69 -13.97 5.35
C GLU A 8 10.92 -14.09 3.84
N ALA A 9 10.28 -15.07 3.17
CA ALA A 9 10.38 -15.23 1.72
C ALA A 9 9.80 -14.02 0.97
N ILE A 10 8.65 -13.52 1.41
CA ILE A 10 7.99 -12.35 0.85
C ILE A 10 8.87 -11.10 1.06
N GLU A 11 9.40 -10.91 2.26
CA GLU A 11 10.26 -9.77 2.59
C GLU A 11 11.56 -9.79 1.77
N CYS A 12 12.15 -10.98 1.57
CA CYS A 12 13.33 -11.17 0.73
C CYS A 12 13.03 -10.77 -0.73
N TYR A 13 11.91 -11.25 -1.30
CA TYR A 13 11.46 -10.85 -2.64
C TYR A 13 11.29 -9.33 -2.75
N MET A 14 10.61 -8.70 -1.78
CA MET A 14 10.36 -7.27 -1.79
C MET A 14 11.66 -6.44 -1.68
N LYS A 15 12.60 -6.86 -0.83
CA LYS A 15 13.91 -6.19 -0.71
C LYS A 15 14.72 -6.30 -2.00
N GLU A 16 14.69 -7.47 -2.64
CA GLU A 16 15.40 -7.69 -3.89
C GLU A 16 14.77 -6.91 -5.04
N ARG A 17 13.44 -6.91 -5.14
CA ARG A 17 12.70 -6.21 -6.20
C ARG A 17 12.86 -4.69 -6.15
N LYS A 18 13.16 -4.14 -4.96
CA LYS A 18 13.55 -2.71 -4.79
C LYS A 18 14.95 -2.40 -5.31
N LYS A 19 15.83 -3.40 -5.43
CA LYS A 19 17.25 -3.23 -5.82
C LYS A 19 17.58 -3.77 -7.20
N SER A 20 16.79 -4.72 -7.72
CA SER A 20 17.13 -5.51 -8.89
C SER A 20 15.93 -5.72 -9.82
N GLU A 21 16.23 -6.18 -11.03
CA GLU A 21 15.21 -6.51 -12.03
C GLU A 21 14.30 -7.66 -11.58
N ARG A 22 13.06 -7.63 -12.08
CA ARG A 22 11.99 -8.58 -11.77
C ARG A 22 12.44 -10.04 -11.81
N LYS A 23 13.10 -10.45 -12.89
CA LYS A 23 13.52 -11.84 -13.12
C LYS A 23 14.50 -12.37 -12.06
N ALA A 24 15.39 -11.52 -11.55
CA ALA A 24 16.35 -11.91 -10.51
C ALA A 24 15.64 -12.16 -9.17
N ALA A 25 14.67 -11.31 -8.83
CA ALA A 25 13.86 -11.46 -7.62
C ALA A 25 12.97 -12.71 -7.70
N GLU A 26 12.31 -12.95 -8.85
CA GLU A 26 11.52 -14.15 -9.11
C GLU A 26 12.35 -15.44 -8.93
N THR A 27 13.55 -15.48 -9.53
CA THR A 27 14.43 -16.65 -9.46
C THR A 27 14.89 -16.96 -8.03
N ARG A 28 15.18 -15.92 -7.23
CA ARG A 28 15.56 -16.09 -5.82
C ARG A 28 14.39 -16.54 -4.96
N PHE A 29 13.20 -15.99 -5.19
CA PHE A 29 12.00 -16.41 -4.49
C PHE A 29 11.67 -17.88 -4.78
N LEU A 30 11.74 -18.30 -6.05
CA LEU A 30 11.55 -19.71 -6.43
C LEU A 30 12.60 -20.60 -5.77
N SER A 31 13.88 -20.24 -5.84
CA SER A 31 14.96 -20.98 -5.17
C SER A 31 14.69 -21.14 -3.66
N TYR A 32 14.25 -20.07 -3.00
CA TYR A 32 13.89 -20.12 -1.58
C TYR A 32 12.66 -21.00 -1.32
N ALA A 33 11.64 -20.94 -2.17
CA ALA A 33 10.45 -21.79 -2.08
C ALA A 33 10.80 -23.28 -2.26
N TYR A 34 11.70 -23.62 -3.19
CA TYR A 34 12.20 -24.99 -3.37
C TYR A 34 13.04 -25.48 -2.18
N LEU A 35 13.85 -24.60 -1.58
CA LEU A 35 14.66 -24.93 -0.40
C LEU A 35 13.82 -25.08 0.89
N CYS A 36 12.78 -24.26 1.04
CA CYS A 36 11.90 -24.31 2.21
C CYS A 36 10.76 -25.34 2.08
N GLY A 37 10.39 -25.70 0.85
CA GLY A 37 9.35 -26.66 0.51
C GLY A 37 9.87 -28.06 0.22
N THR A 38 10.96 -28.49 0.85
CA THR A 38 11.63 -29.79 0.59
C THR A 38 10.73 -31.03 0.65
N SER A 39 9.54 -30.95 1.28
CA SER A 39 8.54 -32.01 1.28
C SER A 39 7.28 -31.70 0.45
N ASP A 40 6.96 -30.42 0.22
CA ASP A 40 5.73 -29.99 -0.47
C ASP A 40 5.81 -28.50 -0.88
N THR A 41 6.43 -28.25 -2.03
CA THR A 41 6.57 -26.89 -2.60
C THR A 41 5.23 -26.32 -3.04
N ALA A 42 4.30 -27.17 -3.48
CA ALA A 42 2.96 -26.77 -3.89
C ALA A 42 2.17 -26.20 -2.70
N ALA A 43 2.16 -26.89 -1.56
CA ALA A 43 1.54 -26.38 -0.34
C ALA A 43 2.23 -25.11 0.18
N PHE A 44 3.55 -24.97 0.01
CA PHE A 44 4.26 -23.73 0.35
C PHE A 44 3.77 -22.53 -0.47
N MET A 45 3.74 -22.68 -1.79
CA MET A 45 3.29 -21.62 -2.69
C MET A 45 1.80 -21.31 -2.51
N GLN A 46 0.94 -22.31 -2.30
CA GLN A 46 -0.49 -22.10 -2.07
C GLN A 46 -0.76 -21.33 -0.76
N ARG A 47 -0.05 -21.66 0.33
CA ARG A 47 -0.14 -20.89 1.59
C ARG A 47 0.38 -19.47 1.43
N THR A 48 1.47 -19.30 0.68
CA THR A 48 2.03 -17.99 0.38
C THR A 48 1.03 -17.12 -0.39
N ARG A 49 0.38 -17.68 -1.42
CA ARG A 49 -0.72 -17.01 -2.15
C ARG A 49 -1.85 -16.59 -1.22
N SER A 50 -2.36 -17.50 -0.38
CA SER A 50 -3.45 -17.19 0.55
C SER A 50 -3.09 -16.07 1.52
N LEU A 51 -1.86 -16.05 2.01
CA LEU A 51 -1.37 -15.06 2.97
C LEU A 51 -1.15 -13.69 2.30
N ILE A 52 -0.67 -13.67 1.06
CA ILE A 52 -0.57 -12.45 0.25
C ILE A 52 -1.96 -11.90 -0.08
N CYS A 53 -2.93 -12.73 -0.46
CA CYS A 53 -4.31 -12.30 -0.66
C CYS A 53 -4.87 -11.64 0.62
N TYR A 54 -4.63 -12.25 1.78
CA TYR A 54 -5.01 -11.65 3.06
C TYR A 54 -4.35 -10.28 3.27
N TYR A 55 -3.05 -10.12 2.96
CA TYR A 55 -2.39 -8.82 3.04
C TYR A 55 -2.94 -7.79 2.04
N ILE A 56 -3.28 -8.18 0.81
CA ILE A 56 -3.91 -7.29 -0.17
C ILE A 56 -5.28 -6.82 0.34
N ASP A 57 -6.10 -7.73 0.85
CA ASP A 57 -7.41 -7.40 1.42
C ASP A 57 -7.26 -6.47 2.64
N PHE A 58 -6.31 -6.77 3.52
CA PHE A 58 -5.99 -5.91 4.65
C PHE A 58 -5.54 -4.50 4.23
N LEU A 59 -4.62 -4.40 3.27
CA LEU A 59 -4.11 -3.12 2.77
C LEU A 59 -5.19 -2.31 2.03
N SER A 60 -6.05 -2.99 1.26
CA SER A 60 -7.12 -2.34 0.50
C SER A 60 -8.30 -1.88 1.36
N VAL A 61 -8.56 -2.56 2.49
CA VAL A 61 -9.65 -2.23 3.40
C VAL A 61 -9.21 -1.29 4.52
N LEU A 62 -8.18 -1.68 5.29
CA LEU A 62 -7.80 -1.00 6.52
C LEU A 62 -6.81 0.13 6.28
N GLU A 63 -5.86 -0.08 5.37
CA GLU A 63 -4.81 0.89 5.08
C GLU A 63 -5.12 1.81 3.90
N ASN A 64 -6.36 1.76 3.41
CA ASN A 64 -6.83 2.65 2.37
C ASN A 64 -6.73 4.11 2.88
N PRO A 65 -5.84 4.93 2.29
CA PRO A 65 -5.59 6.28 2.77
C PRO A 65 -6.82 7.18 2.65
N MET A 66 -7.80 6.81 1.82
CA MET A 66 -9.09 7.51 1.67
C MET A 66 -10.11 7.16 2.76
N ARG A 67 -9.95 6.04 3.48
CA ARG A 67 -10.86 5.62 4.57
C ARG A 67 -10.28 5.88 5.97
N GLY A 68 -9.03 6.33 6.05
CA GLY A 68 -8.36 6.61 7.31
C GLY A 68 -8.70 7.99 7.90
N PRO A 69 -8.32 8.23 9.17
CA PRO A 69 -8.50 9.52 9.84
C PRO A 69 -7.84 10.69 9.12
N GLN A 70 -6.80 10.42 8.33
CA GLN A 70 -6.10 11.43 7.52
C GLN A 70 -6.98 11.99 6.39
N ALA A 71 -7.78 11.16 5.73
CA ALA A 71 -8.73 11.62 4.72
C ALA A 71 -9.90 12.41 5.34
N ALA A 72 -10.39 11.98 6.50
CA ALA A 72 -11.39 12.74 7.25
C ALA A 72 -10.86 14.13 7.64
N TRP A 73 -9.61 14.20 8.09
CA TRP A 73 -8.95 15.46 8.41
C TRP A 73 -8.75 16.35 7.17
N LEU A 74 -8.45 15.75 6.01
CA LEU A 74 -8.34 16.46 4.74
C LEU A 74 -9.70 17.03 4.29
N ALA A 75 -10.78 16.25 4.42
CA ALA A 75 -12.14 16.71 4.15
C ALA A 75 -12.55 17.87 5.06
N LEU A 76 -12.19 17.81 6.35
CA LEU A 76 -12.43 18.91 7.28
C LEU A 76 -11.66 20.18 6.88
N MET A 77 -10.40 20.05 6.45
CA MET A 77 -9.60 21.19 5.95
C MET A 77 -10.24 21.83 4.71
N MET A 78 -10.81 21.02 3.81
CA MET A 78 -11.54 21.54 2.64
C MET A 78 -12.80 22.32 3.05
N LEU A 79 -13.54 21.84 4.06
CA LEU A 79 -14.70 22.56 4.62
C LEU A 79 -14.30 23.88 5.28
N ILE A 80 -13.22 23.88 6.08
CA ILE A 80 -12.67 25.09 6.71
C ILE A 80 -12.22 26.08 5.63
N GLY A 81 -11.59 25.60 4.55
CA GLY A 81 -11.22 26.41 3.40
C GLY A 81 -12.42 27.04 2.70
N ALA A 82 -13.48 26.27 2.44
CA ALA A 82 -14.72 26.77 1.85
C ALA A 82 -15.38 27.84 2.73
N PHE A 83 -15.35 27.65 4.06
CA PHE A 83 -15.82 28.66 5.01
C PHE A 83 -14.95 29.93 5.00
N GLY A 84 -13.63 29.79 4.87
CA GLY A 84 -12.72 30.90 4.67
C GLY A 84 -13.03 31.70 3.39
N CYS A 85 -13.33 31.02 2.29
CA CYS A 85 -13.75 31.65 1.04
C CYS A 85 -15.10 32.39 1.19
N TYR A 86 -16.06 31.79 1.91
CA TYR A 86 -17.32 32.45 2.22
C TYR A 86 -17.11 33.75 3.02
N LEU A 87 -16.23 33.73 4.03
CA LEU A 87 -15.89 34.92 4.82
C LEU A 87 -15.20 36.02 4.01
N LEU A 88 -14.41 35.67 2.99
CA LEU A 88 -13.86 36.65 2.06
C LEU A 88 -14.97 37.34 1.24
N ALA A 89 -15.99 36.59 0.82
CA ALA A 89 -17.12 37.14 0.07
C ALA A 89 -18.06 38.00 0.93
N ASP A 90 -18.17 37.69 2.23
CA ASP A 90 -19.00 38.41 3.22
C ASP A 90 -18.32 39.67 3.80
N GLY A 91 -17.23 40.14 3.18
CA GLY A 91 -16.52 41.37 3.58
C GLY A 91 -15.60 41.23 4.80
N LYS A 92 -15.43 40.03 5.37
CA LYS A 92 -14.52 39.75 6.50
C LYS A 92 -13.15 39.31 6.03
N MET A 93 -12.51 40.18 5.24
CA MET A 93 -11.30 39.86 4.46
C MET A 93 -10.12 39.36 5.31
N SER A 94 -9.86 39.99 6.45
CA SER A 94 -8.74 39.63 7.34
C SER A 94 -8.88 38.24 7.96
N ILE A 95 -10.10 37.89 8.40
CA ILE A 95 -10.42 36.58 8.98
C ILE A 95 -10.37 35.49 7.90
N GLY A 96 -10.96 35.76 6.72
CA GLY A 96 -10.93 34.82 5.60
C GLY A 96 -9.51 34.51 5.12
N LEU A 97 -8.64 35.52 5.00
CA LEU A 97 -7.23 35.34 4.64
C LEU A 97 -6.47 34.50 5.66
N PHE A 98 -6.68 34.74 6.96
CA PHE A 98 -6.01 33.98 8.02
C PHE A 98 -6.40 32.49 7.98
N ILE A 99 -7.69 32.19 7.81
CA ILE A 99 -8.20 30.83 7.72
C ILE A 99 -7.66 30.12 6.47
N ILE A 100 -7.65 30.78 5.31
CA ILE A 100 -7.15 30.20 4.06
C ILE A 100 -5.64 29.97 4.13
N ALA A 101 -4.86 30.88 4.71
CA ALA A 101 -3.42 30.69 4.89
C ALA A 101 -3.12 29.49 5.78
N GLY A 102 -3.84 29.35 6.91
CA GLY A 102 -3.72 28.19 7.79
C GLY A 102 -4.15 26.88 7.13
N MET A 103 -5.22 26.91 6.33
CA MET A 103 -5.69 25.77 5.55
C MET A 103 -4.67 25.37 4.48
N LEU A 104 -4.07 26.32 3.75
CA LEU A 104 -3.09 26.03 2.71
C LEU A 104 -1.85 25.33 3.27
N VAL A 105 -1.27 25.86 4.35
CA VAL A 105 -0.06 25.26 4.94
C VAL A 105 -0.34 23.85 5.46
N ASN A 106 -1.41 23.67 6.23
CA ASN A 106 -1.75 22.38 6.83
C ASN A 106 -2.29 21.39 5.80
N GLY A 107 -3.13 21.85 4.88
CA GLY A 107 -3.77 21.07 3.83
C GLY A 107 -2.77 20.55 2.80
N ILE A 108 -1.80 21.36 2.37
CA ILE A 108 -0.74 20.90 1.47
C ILE A 108 0.14 19.85 2.14
N SER A 109 0.54 20.08 3.40
CA SER A 109 1.34 19.13 4.16
C SER A 109 0.63 17.79 4.32
N LEU A 110 -0.63 17.82 4.73
CA LEU A 110 -1.47 16.64 4.91
C LEU A 110 -1.74 15.93 3.58
N GLY A 111 -2.05 16.69 2.52
CA GLY A 111 -2.28 16.15 1.18
C GLY A 111 -1.07 15.40 0.66
N ARG A 112 0.14 15.95 0.84
CA ARG A 112 1.39 15.26 0.49
C ARG A 112 1.57 13.95 1.27
N ALA A 113 1.27 13.95 2.57
CA ALA A 113 1.37 12.75 3.39
C ALA A 113 0.38 11.65 2.95
N VAL A 114 -0.86 12.02 2.65
CA VAL A 114 -1.90 11.10 2.15
C VAL A 114 -1.50 10.52 0.79
N ILE A 115 -1.02 11.35 -0.14
CA ILE A 115 -0.56 10.92 -1.46
C ILE A 115 0.66 9.99 -1.34
N ALA A 116 1.64 10.34 -0.52
CA ALA A 116 2.82 9.52 -0.31
C ALA A 116 2.44 8.13 0.25
N LYS A 117 1.54 8.09 1.23
CA LYS A 117 1.02 6.84 1.77
C LYS A 117 0.26 6.03 0.71
N TRP A 118 -0.57 6.69 -0.09
CA TRP A 118 -1.30 6.03 -1.17
C TRP A 118 -0.41 5.40 -2.23
N ILE A 119 0.64 6.10 -2.64
CA ILE A 119 1.64 5.58 -3.58
C ILE A 119 2.33 4.35 -2.96
N GLN A 120 2.76 4.45 -1.70
CA GLN A 120 3.42 3.34 -1.01
C GLN A 120 2.53 2.10 -0.90
N THR A 121 1.27 2.25 -0.49
CA THR A 121 0.31 1.15 -0.43
C THR A 121 0.06 0.53 -1.81
N SER A 122 -0.08 1.37 -2.85
CA SER A 122 -0.30 0.92 -4.22
C SER A 122 0.88 0.11 -4.76
N ILE A 123 2.12 0.56 -4.50
CA ILE A 123 3.33 -0.17 -4.88
C ILE A 123 3.40 -1.52 -4.17
N THR A 124 3.09 -1.57 -2.86
CA THR A 124 3.10 -2.81 -2.09
C THR A 124 2.09 -3.82 -2.64
N ILE A 125 0.86 -3.37 -2.96
CA ILE A 125 -0.15 -4.23 -3.59
C ILE A 125 0.33 -4.75 -4.95
N ALA A 126 0.96 -3.91 -5.77
CA ALA A 126 1.51 -4.34 -7.05
C ALA A 126 2.60 -5.41 -6.90
N LEU A 127 3.50 -5.27 -5.91
CA LEU A 127 4.51 -6.28 -5.59
C LEU A 127 3.89 -7.61 -5.16
N TYR A 128 2.83 -7.55 -4.35
CA TYR A 128 2.09 -8.74 -3.94
C TYR A 128 1.39 -9.43 -5.12
N GLN A 129 0.82 -8.66 -6.05
CA GLN A 129 0.26 -9.20 -7.29
C GLN A 129 1.33 -9.86 -8.17
N GLU A 130 2.54 -9.29 -8.26
CA GLU A 130 3.66 -9.93 -8.98
C GLU A 130 3.99 -11.32 -8.40
N ILE A 131 4.00 -11.47 -7.07
CA ILE A 131 4.27 -12.77 -6.42
C ILE A 131 3.14 -13.77 -6.70
N ILE A 132 1.87 -13.32 -6.65
CA ILE A 132 0.73 -14.19 -7.00
C ILE A 132 0.84 -14.65 -8.45
N GLU A 133 1.14 -13.74 -9.39
CA GLU A 133 1.34 -14.08 -10.80
C GLU A 133 2.48 -15.08 -10.99
N LEU A 134 3.58 -14.93 -10.24
CA LEU A 134 4.68 -15.89 -10.25
C LEU A 134 4.25 -17.27 -9.74
N ILE A 135 3.48 -17.34 -8.66
CA ILE A 135 2.96 -18.58 -8.10
C ILE A 135 2.01 -19.25 -9.10
N ASP A 136 1.05 -18.50 -9.64
CA ASP A 136 0.05 -19.00 -10.60
C ASP A 136 0.71 -19.49 -11.92
N ARG A 137 1.85 -18.89 -12.34
CA ARG A 137 2.64 -19.38 -13.48
C ARG A 137 3.42 -20.66 -13.18
N THR A 138 3.85 -20.84 -11.93
CA THR A 138 4.74 -21.94 -11.52
C THR A 138 3.95 -23.19 -11.12
N LEU A 139 2.75 -23.01 -10.58
CA LEU A 139 1.78 -24.05 -10.31
C LEU A 139 0.63 -23.90 -11.32
N PRO A 140 0.72 -24.51 -12.51
CA PRO A 140 -0.47 -24.62 -13.35
C PRO A 140 -1.53 -25.36 -12.54
N GLY A 141 -2.65 -24.70 -12.28
CA GLY A 141 -3.71 -25.27 -11.46
C GLY A 141 -4.11 -26.64 -11.96
N GLU A 142 -3.78 -27.68 -11.20
CA GLU A 142 -4.62 -28.87 -11.14
C GLU A 142 -5.91 -28.40 -10.46
N CYS A 143 -6.89 -28.02 -11.28
CA CYS A 143 -8.29 -28.09 -10.90
C CYS A 143 -8.70 -29.55 -10.78
#